data_AF-A0A926V7Z4-F1
#
_entry.id   AF-A0A926V7Z4-F1
#
_cell.length_a   1.000
_cell.length_b   1.000
_cell.length_c   1.000
_cell.angle_alpha   90.00
_cell.angle_beta   90.00
_cell.angle_gamma   90.00
#
_symmetry.space_group_name_H-M   'P 1'
#
loop_
_entity.id
_entity.type
_entity.pdbx_description
1 polymer ?
#
loop_
_entity_poly.entity_id
_entity_poly.type
_entity_poly.pdbx_seq_one_letter_code
_entity_poly.pdbx_strand_id
1 'polypeptide(L)'
;MMMWLLLIGLGCFLASYLLKKNDDMGTGELSAHQRRKIMLNILMFGLAVVAGFAIYLNINPYVDFVRVITASTNWGWFFETGIGALITTFIGMFIWIVFQIFELLPEILKKDMQTIRNLIHNMENHIVLPIFSSDLPVIRELKRHHNNTPTRWYRIANRIRTGVYAADLLLCMFQYPPLEGGVDGVWLFLQAGSFSDINWINLLFVLITLFAVETIYHAYQWIKQMKAYLGRAERHSQTVETSYRVD
;
A
#
# COMPACT_ATOMS: atom_id res chain seq x y z
N MET A 1 -22.95 -0.84 -2.79
CA MET A 1 -23.04 -1.63 -4.04
C MET A 1 -23.26 -0.75 -5.28
N MET A 2 -24.24 0.18 -5.28
CA MET A 2 -24.60 1.00 -6.46
C MET A 2 -23.47 1.91 -6.98
N MET A 3 -22.66 2.49 -6.10
CA MET A 3 -21.50 3.33 -6.47
C MET A 3 -20.41 2.56 -7.24
N TRP A 4 -20.26 1.26 -6.97
CA TRP A 4 -19.24 0.42 -7.62
C TRP A 4 -19.62 0.04 -9.04
N LEU A 5 -20.90 -0.25 -9.27
CA LEU A 5 -21.43 -0.48 -10.61
C LEU A 5 -21.28 0.77 -11.49
N LEU A 6 -21.43 1.97 -10.89
CA LEU A 6 -21.18 3.23 -11.59
C LEU A 6 -19.71 3.42 -11.96
N LEU A 7 -18.76 3.08 -11.08
CA LEU A 7 -17.32 3.18 -11.37
C LEU A 7 -16.86 2.17 -12.43
N ILE A 8 -17.37 0.93 -12.37
CA ILE A 8 -17.12 -0.08 -13.40
C ILE A 8 -17.71 0.36 -14.74
N GLY A 9 -18.97 0.83 -14.73
CA GLY A 9 -19.65 1.35 -15.92
C GLY A 9 -18.92 2.54 -16.54
N LEU A 10 -18.45 3.49 -15.74
CA LEU A 10 -17.66 4.63 -16.19
C LEU A 10 -16.33 4.20 -16.80
N GLY A 11 -15.69 3.18 -16.23
CA GLY A 11 -14.45 2.58 -16.77
C GLY A 11 -14.64 1.93 -18.12
N CYS A 12 -15.67 1.08 -18.25
CA CYS A 12 -16.05 0.47 -19.52
C CYS A 12 -16.44 1.54 -20.54
N PHE A 13 -17.15 2.60 -20.13
CA PHE A 13 -17.50 3.71 -21.00
C PHE A 13 -16.28 4.50 -21.48
N LEU A 14 -15.32 4.81 -20.59
CA LEU A 14 -14.07 5.50 -20.95
C LEU A 14 -13.20 4.64 -21.86
N ALA A 15 -13.07 3.34 -21.58
CA ALA A 15 -12.34 2.42 -22.45
C ALA A 15 -12.98 2.37 -23.85
N SER A 16 -14.30 2.20 -23.92
CA SER A 16 -15.06 2.21 -25.19
C SER A 16 -14.98 3.56 -25.90
N TYR A 17 -15.01 4.68 -25.19
CA TYR A 17 -14.87 6.02 -25.75
C TYR A 17 -13.47 6.25 -26.33
N LEU A 18 -12.42 5.79 -25.63
CA LEU A 18 -11.04 5.87 -26.10
C LEU A 18 -10.77 4.98 -27.32
N LEU A 19 -11.45 3.83 -27.40
CA LEU A 19 -11.42 2.97 -28.59
C LEU A 19 -12.15 3.64 -29.75
N LYS A 20 -13.37 4.14 -29.53
CA LYS A 20 -14.21 4.77 -30.57
C LYS A 20 -13.60 6.05 -31.14
N LYS A 21 -13.06 6.93 -30.30
CA LYS A 21 -12.38 8.16 -30.73
C LYS A 21 -11.16 7.86 -31.62
N ASN A 22 -10.59 6.66 -31.50
CA ASN A 22 -9.46 6.23 -32.31
C ASN A 22 -9.90 5.75 -33.70
N ASP A 23 -11.04 5.06 -33.79
CA ASP A 23 -11.63 4.63 -35.06
C ASP A 23 -12.03 5.85 -35.92
N ASP A 24 -12.49 6.94 -35.29
CA ASP A 24 -12.86 8.17 -35.96
C ASP A 24 -11.66 8.95 -36.57
N MET A 25 -10.41 8.61 -36.21
CA MET A 25 -9.19 9.26 -36.75
C MET A 25 -8.68 8.65 -38.07
N GLY A 26 -9.51 7.85 -38.73
CA GLY A 26 -9.21 7.22 -40.02
C GLY A 26 -8.53 5.87 -39.84
N THR A 27 -8.82 4.95 -40.77
CA THR A 27 -8.50 3.50 -40.76
C THR A 27 -7.00 3.15 -40.77
N GLY A 28 -6.11 4.06 -40.39
CA GLY A 28 -4.70 3.75 -40.17
C GLY A 28 -4.57 2.78 -39.00
N GLU A 29 -3.96 1.62 -39.24
CA GLU A 29 -3.70 0.66 -38.19
C GLU A 29 -2.98 1.36 -37.03
N LEU A 30 -3.64 1.36 -35.87
CA LEU A 30 -3.06 1.81 -34.61
C LEU A 30 -1.67 1.21 -34.45
N SER A 31 -0.66 2.07 -34.42
CA SER A 31 0.70 1.64 -34.17
C SER A 31 0.73 0.78 -32.89
N ALA A 32 1.53 -0.29 -32.89
CA ALA A 32 1.65 -1.19 -31.74
C ALA A 32 1.97 -0.40 -30.44
N HIS A 33 2.67 0.72 -30.56
CA HIS A 33 2.99 1.64 -29.47
C HIS A 33 1.76 2.34 -28.87
N GLN A 34 0.90 2.93 -29.70
CA GLN A 34 -0.32 3.58 -29.24
C GLN A 34 -1.26 2.59 -28.54
N ARG A 35 -1.36 1.35 -29.04
CA ARG A 35 -2.12 0.27 -28.39
C ARG A 35 -1.60 -0.01 -26.98
N ARG A 36 -0.28 -0.12 -26.81
CA ARG A 36 0.36 -0.34 -25.49
C ARG A 36 0.06 0.82 -24.52
N LYS A 37 0.12 2.07 -24.97
CA LYS A 37 -0.22 3.23 -24.13
C LYS A 37 -1.67 3.19 -23.65
N ILE A 38 -2.61 2.87 -24.55
CA ILE A 38 -4.03 2.75 -24.22
C ILE A 38 -4.24 1.62 -23.19
N MET A 39 -3.65 0.45 -23.41
CA MET A 39 -3.71 -0.67 -22.45
C MET A 39 -3.20 -0.28 -21.06
N LEU A 40 -2.06 0.43 -20.96
CA LEU A 40 -1.53 0.88 -19.67
C LEU A 40 -2.41 1.95 -18.99
N ASN A 41 -3.19 2.72 -19.75
CA ASN A 41 -4.16 3.66 -19.19
C ASN A 41 -5.41 2.93 -18.66
N ILE A 42 -5.91 1.94 -19.41
CA ILE A 42 -7.01 1.08 -18.96
C ILE A 42 -6.61 0.33 -17.69
N LEU A 43 -5.41 -0.24 -17.66
CA LEU A 43 -4.89 -0.95 -16.49
C LEU A 43 -4.76 -0.02 -15.27
N MET A 44 -4.28 1.21 -15.46
CA MET A 44 -4.19 2.20 -14.39
C MET A 44 -5.57 2.60 -13.84
N PHE A 45 -6.56 2.76 -14.72
CA PHE A 45 -7.93 3.03 -14.32
C PHE A 45 -8.53 1.86 -13.53
N GLY A 46 -8.38 0.63 -14.05
CA GLY A 46 -8.82 -0.58 -13.36
C GLY A 46 -8.19 -0.71 -11.97
N LEU A 47 -6.88 -0.45 -11.87
CA LEU A 47 -6.17 -0.42 -10.60
C LEU A 47 -6.74 0.65 -9.65
N ALA A 48 -7.10 1.85 -10.14
CA ALA A 48 -7.71 2.89 -9.31
C ALA A 48 -9.09 2.48 -8.76
N VAL A 49 -9.90 1.76 -9.53
CA VAL A 49 -11.19 1.22 -9.07
C VAL A 49 -10.98 0.15 -7.99
N VAL A 50 -10.06 -0.80 -8.23
CA VAL A 50 -9.69 -1.82 -7.24
C VAL A 50 -9.13 -1.18 -5.97
N ALA A 51 -8.31 -0.13 -6.12
CA ALA A 51 -7.76 0.63 -5.01
C ALA A 51 -8.84 1.31 -4.17
N GLY A 52 -9.80 1.97 -4.81
CA GLY A 52 -10.94 2.56 -4.09
C GLY A 52 -11.71 1.51 -3.29
N PHE A 53 -11.95 0.33 -3.88
CA PHE A 53 -12.67 -0.75 -3.20
C PHE A 53 -11.88 -1.32 -2.02
N ALA A 54 -10.58 -1.55 -2.21
CA ALA A 54 -9.70 -1.99 -1.15
C ALA A 54 -9.65 -0.98 0.00
N ILE A 55 -9.53 0.33 -0.29
CA ILE A 55 -9.54 1.39 0.73
C ILE A 55 -10.85 1.36 1.52
N TYR A 56 -12.00 1.25 0.83
CA TYR A 56 -13.30 1.15 1.49
C TYR A 56 -13.36 -0.04 2.46
N LEU A 57 -12.88 -1.22 2.06
CA LEU A 57 -12.85 -2.39 2.93
C LEU A 57 -11.89 -2.22 4.11
N ASN A 58 -10.71 -1.66 3.87
CA ASN A 58 -9.64 -1.51 4.85
C ASN A 58 -9.89 -0.46 5.92
N ILE A 59 -10.74 0.53 5.65
CA ILE A 59 -11.11 1.54 6.65
C ILE A 59 -12.06 0.98 7.71
N ASN A 60 -12.88 -0.03 7.38
CA ASN A 60 -13.93 -0.53 8.28
C ASN A 60 -13.41 -1.01 9.64
N PRO A 61 -12.35 -1.86 9.73
CA PRO A 61 -11.81 -2.28 11.03
C PRO A 61 -11.46 -1.11 11.96
N TYR A 62 -10.95 -0.02 11.40
CA TYR A 62 -10.55 1.18 12.16
C TYR A 62 -11.75 1.99 12.61
N VAL A 63 -12.75 2.15 11.74
CA VAL A 63 -13.99 2.87 12.09
C VAL A 63 -14.75 2.12 13.18
N ASP A 64 -14.88 0.80 13.06
CA ASP A 64 -15.60 0.00 14.04
C ASP A 64 -14.83 -0.08 15.38
N PHE A 65 -13.49 -0.14 15.35
CA PHE A 65 -12.69 0.01 16.56
C PHE A 65 -12.94 1.35 17.27
N VAL A 66 -12.97 2.47 16.53
CA VAL A 66 -13.27 3.79 17.12
C VAL A 66 -14.71 3.82 17.66
N ARG A 67 -15.69 3.23 16.95
CA ARG A 67 -17.07 3.13 17.44
C ARG A 67 -17.17 2.40 18.77
N VAL A 68 -16.45 1.29 18.92
CA VAL A 68 -16.44 0.51 20.17
C VAL A 68 -15.89 1.34 21.32
N ILE A 69 -14.81 2.08 21.08
CA ILE A 69 -14.23 2.98 22.09
C ILE A 69 -15.21 4.10 22.43
N THR A 70 -15.79 4.78 21.44
CA THR A 70 -16.68 5.92 21.68
C THR A 70 -18.03 5.52 22.27
N ALA A 71 -18.55 4.33 21.95
CA ALA A 71 -19.77 3.77 22.52
C ALA A 71 -19.64 3.53 24.04
N SER A 72 -18.43 3.25 24.52
CA SER A 72 -18.18 3.09 25.97
C SER A 72 -18.23 4.39 26.77
N THR A 73 -18.37 5.54 26.10
CA THR A 73 -18.47 6.86 26.75
C THR A 73 -19.92 7.25 27.01
N ASN A 74 -20.14 8.19 27.95
CA ASN A 74 -21.48 8.76 28.22
C ASN A 74 -22.13 9.45 27.00
N TRP A 75 -21.38 9.63 25.90
CA TRP A 75 -21.82 10.25 24.65
C TRP A 75 -22.00 9.24 23.51
N GLY A 76 -22.04 7.92 23.79
CA GLY A 76 -22.14 6.88 22.76
C GLY A 76 -23.27 7.12 21.73
N TRP A 77 -24.46 7.54 22.21
CA TRP A 77 -25.61 7.86 21.37
C TRP A 77 -25.34 8.95 20.30
N PHE A 78 -24.45 9.90 20.60
CA PHE A 78 -24.06 10.95 19.66
C PHE A 78 -23.17 10.38 18.54
N PHE A 79 -22.26 9.46 18.88
CA PHE A 79 -21.32 8.87 17.92
C PHE A 79 -21.96 7.81 17.01
N GLU A 80 -23.12 7.27 17.39
CA GLU A 80 -23.87 6.31 16.58
C GLU A 80 -24.75 6.97 15.50
N THR A 81 -25.04 8.28 15.60
CA THR A 81 -26.02 8.94 14.71
C THR A 81 -25.51 10.24 14.09
N GLY A 82 -26.03 10.56 12.89
CA GLY A 82 -25.82 11.84 12.21
C GLY A 82 -24.35 12.27 12.10
N ILE A 83 -24.03 13.43 12.71
CA ILE A 83 -22.70 14.04 12.64
C ILE A 83 -21.65 13.23 13.43
N GLY A 84 -22.02 12.60 14.55
CA GLY A 84 -21.05 11.82 15.33
C GLY A 84 -20.57 10.55 14.61
N ALA A 85 -21.43 9.94 13.80
CA ALA A 85 -21.04 8.83 12.94
C ALA A 85 -20.02 9.26 11.86
N LEU A 86 -20.16 10.48 11.31
CA LEU A 86 -19.18 11.06 10.40
C LEU A 86 -17.85 11.32 11.10
N ILE A 87 -17.87 11.91 12.29
CA ILE A 87 -16.66 12.16 13.09
C ILE A 87 -15.91 10.84 13.35
N THR A 88 -16.63 9.80 13.79
CA THR A 88 -16.06 8.47 14.02
C THR A 88 -15.41 7.89 12.76
N THR A 89 -16.08 8.07 11.61
CA THR A 89 -15.55 7.63 10.31
C THR A 89 -14.26 8.37 9.95
N PHE A 90 -14.21 9.69 10.14
CA PHE A 90 -13.00 10.48 9.88
C PHE A 90 -11.84 10.11 10.81
N ILE A 91 -12.11 9.86 12.09
CA ILE A 91 -11.09 9.42 13.04
C ILE A 91 -10.55 8.04 12.63
N GLY A 92 -11.42 7.08 12.32
CA GLY A 92 -11.01 5.76 11.84
C GLY A 92 -10.18 5.83 10.56
N MET A 93 -10.61 6.65 9.58
CA MET A 93 -9.85 6.91 8.35
C MET A 93 -8.48 7.52 8.64
N PHE A 94 -8.38 8.47 9.58
CA PHE A 94 -7.11 9.09 9.94
C PHE A 94 -6.14 8.08 10.57
N ILE A 95 -6.61 7.24 11.50
CA ILE A 95 -5.79 6.19 12.11
C ILE A 95 -5.31 5.21 11.03
N TRP A 96 -6.22 4.78 10.14
CA TRP A 96 -5.88 3.93 9.00
C TRP A 96 -4.77 4.55 8.13
N ILE A 97 -4.88 5.83 7.74
CA ILE A 97 -3.84 6.52 6.95
C ILE A 97 -2.48 6.48 7.66
N VAL A 98 -2.45 6.71 8.98
CA VAL A 98 -1.20 6.67 9.77
C VAL A 98 -0.57 5.28 9.72
N PHE A 99 -1.37 4.22 9.89
CA PHE A 99 -0.91 2.84 9.79
C PHE A 99 -0.33 2.55 8.40
N GLN A 100 -1.07 2.89 7.35
CA GLN A 100 -0.63 2.69 5.96
C GLN A 100 0.65 3.44 5.61
N ILE A 101 0.84 4.65 6.14
CA ILE A 101 2.11 5.39 5.98
C ILE A 101 3.26 4.60 6.59
N PHE A 102 3.13 4.09 7.82
CA PHE A 102 4.19 3.34 8.48
C PHE A 102 4.46 1.98 7.82
N GLU A 103 3.45 1.30 7.30
CA GLU A 103 3.60 0.04 6.56
C GLU A 103 4.33 0.25 5.23
N LEU A 104 3.98 1.29 4.49
CA LEU A 104 4.58 1.60 3.20
C LEU A 104 5.93 2.33 3.32
N LEU A 105 6.25 2.91 4.49
CA LEU A 105 7.43 3.75 4.67
C LEU A 105 8.72 3.05 4.20
N PRO A 106 9.06 1.81 4.62
CA PRO A 106 10.27 1.14 4.16
C PRO A 106 10.31 0.92 2.64
N GLU A 107 9.17 0.67 2.01
CA GLU A 107 9.07 0.43 0.56
C GLU A 107 9.23 1.72 -0.24
N ILE A 108 8.70 2.84 0.27
CA ILE A 108 8.91 4.17 -0.31
C ILE A 108 10.41 4.52 -0.29
N LEU A 109 11.08 4.25 0.83
CA LEU A 109 12.50 4.53 1.02
C LEU A 109 13.40 3.69 0.09
N LYS A 110 13.02 2.45 -0.22
CA LYS A 110 13.74 1.59 -1.17
C LYS A 110 13.59 2.00 -2.63
N LYS A 111 12.59 2.80 -2.99
CA LYS A 111 12.33 3.15 -4.40
C LYS A 111 12.99 4.45 -4.84
N ASP A 112 13.32 5.32 -3.90
CA ASP A 112 14.07 6.52 -4.23
C ASP A 112 15.54 6.20 -4.45
N MET A 113 15.94 6.14 -5.72
CA MET A 113 17.32 5.92 -6.13
C MET A 113 18.26 6.99 -5.58
N GLN A 114 17.77 8.22 -5.36
CA GLN A 114 18.58 9.27 -4.74
C GLN A 114 18.83 8.95 -3.28
N THR A 115 17.80 8.56 -2.53
CA THR A 115 17.93 8.08 -1.14
C THR A 115 18.88 6.88 -1.06
N ILE A 116 18.75 5.88 -1.94
CA ILE A 116 19.67 4.73 -1.96
C ILE A 116 21.10 5.18 -2.26
N ARG A 117 21.32 6.02 -3.28
CA ARG A 117 22.65 6.52 -3.62
C ARG A 117 23.27 7.32 -2.49
N ASN A 118 22.49 8.20 -1.86
CA ASN A 118 22.92 8.95 -0.68
C ASN A 118 23.26 8.01 0.48
N LEU A 119 22.46 6.95 0.68
CA LEU A 119 22.72 5.95 1.72
C LEU A 119 24.02 5.18 1.44
N ILE A 120 24.22 4.72 0.21
CA ILE A 120 25.46 4.04 -0.22
C ILE A 120 26.65 4.97 -0.04
N HIS A 121 26.57 6.20 -0.55
CA HIS A 121 27.63 7.19 -0.42
C HIS A 121 27.95 7.49 1.06
N ASN A 122 26.93 7.63 1.90
CA ASN A 122 27.13 7.81 3.33
C ASN A 122 27.78 6.59 3.98
N MET A 123 27.47 5.37 3.52
CA MET A 123 28.09 4.14 4.01
C MET A 123 29.54 3.98 3.53
N GLU A 124 29.84 4.33 2.29
CA GLU A 124 31.20 4.28 1.72
C GLU A 124 32.13 5.26 2.43
N ASN A 125 31.64 6.44 2.79
CA ASN A 125 32.40 7.45 3.52
C ASN A 125 32.32 7.29 5.05
N HIS A 126 31.59 6.29 5.55
CA HIS A 126 31.43 6.08 6.99
C HIS A 126 32.69 5.44 7.58
N ILE A 127 33.36 6.16 8.49
CA ILE A 127 34.52 5.63 9.19
C ILE A 127 34.04 4.61 10.24
N VAL A 128 34.18 3.33 9.93
CA VAL A 128 33.87 2.25 10.87
C VAL A 128 34.90 2.27 12.00
N LEU A 129 34.45 2.53 13.22
CA LEU A 129 35.31 2.55 14.40
C LEU A 129 35.50 1.12 14.93
N PRO A 130 36.74 0.61 15.09
CA PRO A 130 36.98 -0.73 15.61
C PRO A 130 36.57 -0.81 17.09
N ILE A 131 35.86 -1.88 17.43
CA ILE A 131 35.36 -2.14 18.79
C ILE A 131 36.24 -3.20 19.45
N PHE A 132 36.91 -2.83 20.54
CA PHE A 132 37.77 -3.72 21.31
C PHE A 132 37.10 -4.17 22.61
N SER A 133 37.44 -5.37 23.10
CA SER A 133 36.98 -5.86 24.40
C SER A 133 37.62 -5.11 25.58
N SER A 134 38.73 -4.41 25.34
CA SER A 134 39.41 -3.52 26.29
C SER A 134 38.81 -2.12 26.36
N ASP A 135 37.94 -1.73 25.41
CA ASP A 135 37.29 -0.41 25.44
C ASP A 135 36.40 -0.29 26.68
N LEU A 136 36.37 0.91 27.29
CA LEU A 136 35.40 1.23 28.33
C LEU A 136 33.96 0.96 27.84
N PRO A 137 33.05 0.44 28.69
CA PRO A 137 31.68 0.10 28.27
C PRO A 137 30.95 1.22 27.54
N VAL A 138 31.12 2.47 27.98
CA VAL A 138 30.52 3.65 27.35
C VAL A 138 31.10 3.92 25.95
N ILE A 139 32.43 3.84 25.79
CA ILE A 139 33.09 4.03 24.49
C ILE A 139 32.66 2.93 23.51
N ARG A 140 32.54 1.69 24.00
CA ARG A 140 32.05 0.56 23.20
C ARG A 140 30.64 0.80 22.65
N GLU A 141 29.75 1.31 23.50
CA GLU A 141 28.37 1.60 23.09
C GLU A 141 28.30 2.78 22.10
N LEU A 142 29.11 3.82 22.30
CA LEU A 142 29.20 4.94 21.36
C LEU A 142 29.76 4.51 19.99
N LYS A 143 30.79 3.66 19.95
CA LYS A 143 31.32 3.08 18.70
C LYS A 143 30.27 2.20 18.00
N ARG A 144 29.56 1.34 18.75
CA ARG A 144 28.43 0.55 18.23
C ARG A 144 27.34 1.45 17.66
N HIS A 145 27.01 2.53 18.37
CA HIS A 145 26.00 3.48 17.92
C HIS A 145 26.43 4.15 16.62
N HIS A 146 27.64 4.72 16.58
CA HIS A 146 28.23 5.35 15.40
C HIS A 146 28.17 4.44 14.17
N ASN A 147 28.71 3.22 14.28
CA ASN A 147 28.79 2.24 13.19
C ASN A 147 27.40 1.81 12.66
N ASN A 148 26.36 1.89 13.49
CA ASN A 148 25.00 1.52 13.10
C ASN A 148 24.17 2.70 12.57
N THR A 149 24.59 3.94 12.82
CA THR A 149 23.85 5.16 12.46
C THR A 149 23.43 5.21 10.99
N PRO A 150 24.29 4.89 9.99
CA PRO A 150 23.91 4.99 8.58
C PRO A 150 22.67 4.16 8.22
N THR A 151 22.49 3.01 8.88
CA THR A 151 21.38 2.08 8.61
C THR A 151 20.28 2.12 9.68
N ARG A 152 20.47 2.91 10.75
CA ARG A 152 19.58 2.92 11.93
C ARG A 152 18.17 3.30 11.56
N TRP A 153 17.99 4.36 10.76
CA TRP A 153 16.67 4.84 10.35
C TRP A 153 15.89 3.77 9.58
N TYR A 154 16.56 3.06 8.67
CA TYR A 154 15.95 1.98 7.89
C TYR A 154 15.54 0.79 8.78
N ARG A 155 16.41 0.39 9.72
CA ARG A 155 16.09 -0.67 10.70
C ARG A 155 14.93 -0.26 11.61
N ILE A 156 14.88 1.00 12.04
CA ILE A 156 13.76 1.54 12.83
C ILE A 156 12.47 1.50 12.02
N ALA A 157 12.49 1.96 10.76
CA ALA A 157 11.33 1.92 9.88
C ALA A 157 10.78 0.49 9.71
N ASN A 158 11.66 -0.51 9.51
CA ASN A 158 11.24 -1.92 9.44
C ASN A 158 10.64 -2.46 10.76
N ARG A 159 11.20 -2.05 11.90
CA ARG A 159 10.64 -2.42 13.22
C ARG A 159 9.26 -1.80 13.45
N ILE A 160 9.12 -0.51 13.12
CA ILE A 160 7.83 0.19 13.19
C ILE A 160 6.83 -0.51 12.28
N ARG A 161 7.19 -0.77 11.02
CA ARG A 161 6.36 -1.55 10.09
C ARG A 161 5.91 -2.87 10.69
N THR A 162 6.81 -3.65 11.28
CA THR A 162 6.46 -4.94 11.91
C THR A 162 5.44 -4.77 13.05
N GLY A 163 5.64 -3.75 13.90
CA GLY A 163 4.71 -3.45 14.99
C GLY A 163 3.34 -2.98 14.49
N VAL A 164 3.31 -2.16 13.45
CA VAL A 164 2.08 -1.68 12.82
C VAL A 164 1.33 -2.82 12.13
N TYR A 165 2.01 -3.71 11.39
CA TYR A 165 1.39 -4.91 10.81
C TYR A 165 0.77 -5.82 11.87
N ALA A 166 1.45 -6.00 13.01
CA ALA A 166 0.90 -6.79 14.10
C ALA A 166 -0.37 -6.14 14.68
N ALA A 167 -0.36 -4.82 14.87
CA ALA A 167 -1.54 -4.09 15.33
C ALA A 167 -2.68 -4.10 14.29
N ASP A 168 -2.37 -3.93 13.00
CA ASP A 168 -3.34 -3.99 11.90
C ASP A 168 -3.98 -5.38 11.79
N LEU A 169 -3.18 -6.44 11.94
CA LEU A 169 -3.66 -7.81 11.99
C LEU A 169 -4.68 -8.01 13.12
N LEU A 170 -4.40 -7.48 14.31
CA LEU A 170 -5.31 -7.57 15.45
C LEU A 170 -6.62 -6.81 15.19
N LEU A 171 -6.56 -5.62 14.59
CA LEU A 171 -7.75 -4.85 14.21
C LEU A 171 -8.57 -5.58 13.12
N CYS A 172 -7.90 -6.15 12.13
CA CYS A 172 -8.55 -6.94 11.08
C CYS A 172 -9.19 -8.22 11.65
N MET A 173 -8.52 -8.92 12.57
CA MET A 173 -9.09 -10.08 13.27
C MET A 173 -10.25 -9.71 14.19
N PHE A 174 -10.23 -8.51 14.77
CA PHE A 174 -11.36 -7.98 15.55
C PHE A 174 -12.59 -7.79 14.65
N GLN A 175 -12.41 -7.20 13.46
CA GLN A 175 -13.50 -6.96 12.51
C GLN A 175 -14.00 -8.24 11.82
N TYR A 176 -13.06 -9.10 11.42
CA TYR A 176 -13.30 -10.31 10.66
C TYR A 176 -12.77 -11.51 11.46
N PRO A 177 -13.46 -11.91 12.55
CA PRO A 177 -12.99 -12.98 13.42
C PRO A 177 -12.85 -14.28 12.61
N PRO A 178 -11.65 -14.89 12.57
CA PRO A 178 -11.41 -16.09 11.78
C PRO A 178 -12.01 -17.35 12.43
N LEU A 179 -12.42 -17.25 13.69
CA LEU A 179 -13.06 -18.32 14.45
C LEU A 179 -14.48 -17.89 14.85
N GLU A 180 -15.43 -18.82 14.78
CA GLU A 180 -16.79 -18.57 15.27
C GLU A 180 -16.79 -18.31 16.78
N GLY A 181 -17.59 -17.34 17.24
CA GLY A 181 -17.63 -16.94 18.66
C GLY A 181 -16.58 -15.89 19.06
N GLY A 182 -15.76 -15.37 18.13
CA GLY A 182 -14.83 -14.28 18.40
C GLY A 182 -13.72 -14.67 19.39
N VAL A 183 -13.50 -13.87 20.43
CA VAL A 183 -12.42 -14.11 21.42
C VAL A 183 -12.65 -15.39 22.21
N ASP A 184 -13.89 -15.71 22.58
CA ASP A 184 -14.21 -16.94 23.30
C ASP A 184 -13.97 -18.18 22.41
N GLY A 185 -14.22 -18.03 21.11
CA GLY A 185 -13.91 -19.02 20.08
C GLY A 185 -12.41 -19.34 19.99
N VAL A 186 -11.54 -18.35 20.21
CA VAL A 186 -10.07 -18.57 20.26
C VAL A 186 -9.70 -19.50 21.41
N TRP A 187 -10.25 -19.28 22.60
CA TRP A 187 -9.95 -20.11 23.76
C TRP A 187 -10.44 -21.55 23.57
N LEU A 188 -11.63 -21.72 23.00
CA LEU A 188 -12.18 -23.04 22.67
C LEU A 188 -11.32 -23.76 21.63
N PHE A 189 -10.91 -23.04 20.57
CA PHE A 189 -10.06 -23.59 19.52
C PHE A 189 -8.68 -24.03 20.04
N LEU A 190 -8.11 -23.32 21.02
CA LEU A 190 -6.84 -23.72 21.64
C LEU A 190 -6.96 -25.03 22.44
N GLN A 191 -8.13 -25.37 22.94
CA GLN A 191 -8.35 -26.61 23.70
C GLN A 191 -8.70 -27.81 22.82
N ALA A 192 -9.55 -27.60 21.81
CA ALA A 192 -10.08 -28.66 20.97
C ALA A 192 -10.33 -28.18 19.52
N GLY A 193 -9.29 -27.60 18.91
CA GLY A 193 -9.42 -26.98 17.59
C GLY A 193 -9.78 -27.96 16.48
N SER A 194 -10.86 -27.65 15.75
CA SER A 194 -11.20 -28.29 14.48
C SER A 194 -11.06 -27.31 13.32
N PHE A 195 -10.61 -27.79 12.16
CA PHE A 195 -10.56 -26.98 10.94
C PHE A 195 -11.95 -26.54 10.44
N SER A 196 -13.02 -27.21 10.89
CA SER A 196 -14.40 -26.81 10.61
C SER A 196 -14.79 -25.48 11.26
N ASP A 197 -14.10 -25.11 12.35
CA ASP A 197 -14.47 -23.95 13.17
C ASP A 197 -13.83 -22.65 12.62
N ILE A 198 -12.96 -22.81 11.61
CA ILE A 198 -12.31 -21.71 10.92
C ILE A 198 -13.26 -21.17 9.86
N ASN A 199 -13.65 -19.90 10.02
CA ASN A 199 -14.32 -19.15 8.99
C ASN A 199 -13.29 -18.70 7.93
N TRP A 200 -13.09 -19.55 6.92
CA TRP A 200 -12.17 -19.32 5.81
C TRP A 200 -12.44 -18.03 5.04
N ILE A 201 -13.70 -17.57 4.99
CA ILE A 201 -14.08 -16.33 4.32
C ILE A 201 -13.56 -15.12 5.11
N ASN A 202 -13.73 -15.12 6.44
CA ASN A 202 -13.19 -14.06 7.29
C ASN A 202 -11.67 -14.06 7.28
N LEU A 203 -11.03 -15.24 7.33
CA LEU A 203 -9.58 -15.35 7.20
C LEU A 203 -9.09 -14.77 5.87
N LEU A 204 -9.79 -15.05 4.77
CA LEU A 204 -9.49 -14.45 3.47
C LEU A 204 -9.65 -12.92 3.49
N PHE A 205 -10.70 -12.39 4.14
CA PHE A 205 -10.86 -10.95 4.29
C PHE A 205 -9.73 -10.31 5.10
N VAL A 206 -9.29 -10.93 6.21
CA VAL A 206 -8.11 -10.48 6.97
C VAL A 206 -6.88 -10.41 6.08
N LEU A 207 -6.61 -11.46 5.29
CA LEU A 207 -5.46 -11.47 4.39
C LEU A 207 -5.56 -10.40 3.30
N ILE A 208 -6.75 -10.24 2.71
CA ILE A 208 -7.00 -9.22 1.70
C ILE A 208 -6.81 -7.82 2.29
N THR A 209 -7.36 -7.52 3.47
CA THR A 209 -7.19 -6.20 4.07
C THR A 209 -5.72 -5.93 4.37
N LEU A 210 -5.05 -6.84 5.08
CA LEU A 210 -3.65 -6.68 5.48
C LEU A 210 -2.68 -6.39 4.32
N PHE A 211 -2.91 -6.99 3.14
CA PHE A 211 -1.98 -6.90 2.00
C PHE A 211 -2.50 -6.11 0.80
N ALA A 212 -3.76 -5.67 0.77
CA ALA A 212 -4.33 -5.03 -0.42
C ALA A 212 -3.60 -3.74 -0.79
N VAL A 213 -3.37 -2.85 0.19
CA VAL A 213 -2.76 -1.54 -0.08
C VAL A 213 -1.33 -1.68 -0.59
N GLU A 214 -0.53 -2.56 0.03
CA GLU A 214 0.82 -2.87 -0.43
C GLU A 214 0.81 -3.46 -1.85
N THR A 215 -0.08 -4.42 -2.12
CA THR A 215 -0.22 -5.03 -3.45
C THR A 215 -0.57 -4.00 -4.51
N ILE A 216 -1.54 -3.12 -4.22
CA ILE A 216 -1.95 -2.00 -5.09
C ILE A 216 -0.78 -1.04 -5.32
N TYR A 217 -0.03 -0.71 -4.27
CA TYR A 217 1.15 0.15 -4.37
C TYR A 217 2.22 -0.46 -5.29
N HIS A 218 2.53 -1.75 -5.16
CA HIS A 218 3.48 -2.41 -6.05
C HIS A 218 2.99 -2.47 -7.49
N ALA A 219 1.72 -2.79 -7.72
CA ALA A 219 1.11 -2.78 -9.04
C ALA A 219 1.17 -1.38 -9.68
N TYR A 220 0.81 -0.33 -8.93
CA TYR A 220 0.88 1.06 -9.38
C TYR A 220 2.30 1.44 -9.82
N GLN A 221 3.29 1.10 -9.00
CA GLN A 221 4.69 1.42 -9.28
C GLN A 221 5.21 0.68 -10.51
N TRP A 222 4.81 -0.58 -10.68
CA TRP A 222 5.14 -1.37 -11.88
C TRP A 222 4.57 -0.73 -13.15
N ILE A 223 3.28 -0.38 -13.16
CA ILE A 223 2.64 0.29 -14.32
C ILE A 223 3.33 1.63 -14.62
N LYS A 224 3.66 2.41 -13.58
CA LYS A 224 4.36 3.70 -13.72
C LYS A 224 5.73 3.51 -14.38
N GLN A 225 6.49 2.49 -13.97
CA GLN A 225 7.78 2.17 -14.57
C GLN A 225 7.65 1.75 -16.04
N MET A 226 6.64 0.93 -16.39
CA MET A 226 6.36 0.56 -17.78
C MET A 226 6.02 1.78 -18.65
N LYS A 227 5.19 2.69 -18.16
CA LYS A 227 4.87 3.95 -18.87
C LYS A 227 6.12 4.79 -19.12
N ALA A 228 6.99 4.92 -18.11
CA ALA A 228 8.24 5.65 -18.23
C ALA A 228 9.21 5.00 -19.23
N TYR A 229 9.28 3.66 -19.27
CA TYR A 229 10.09 2.92 -20.23
C TYR A 229 9.60 3.14 -21.67
N LEU A 230 8.29 3.00 -21.93
CA LEU A 230 7.73 3.24 -23.26
C LEU A 230 7.94 4.68 -23.75
N GLY A 231 7.82 5.66 -22.85
CA GLY A 231 8.09 7.07 -23.20
C GLY A 231 9.55 7.35 -23.52
N ARG A 232 10.50 6.61 -22.92
CA ARG A 232 11.93 6.71 -23.28
C ARG A 232 12.23 6.07 -24.63
N ALA A 233 11.65 4.90 -24.91
CA ALA A 233 11.82 4.22 -26.18
C ALA A 233 11.34 5.09 -27.37
N GLU A 234 10.18 5.75 -27.21
CA GLU A 234 9.63 6.66 -28.23
C GLU A 234 10.54 7.84 -28.55
N ARG A 235 11.09 8.50 -27.51
CA ARG A 235 12.04 9.59 -27.70
C ARG A 235 13.29 9.12 -28.44
N HIS A 236 13.78 7.92 -28.13
CA HIS A 236 14.96 7.36 -28.79
C HIS A 236 14.69 7.06 -30.27
N SER A 237 13.54 6.45 -30.60
CA SER A 237 13.14 6.22 -32.00
C SER A 237 13.03 7.51 -32.80
N GLN A 238 12.44 8.56 -32.22
CA GLN A 238 12.34 9.87 -32.86
C GLN A 238 13.72 10.51 -33.11
N THR A 239 14.64 10.42 -32.14
CA THR A 239 16.02 10.94 -32.31
C THR A 239 16.74 10.23 -33.46
N VAL A 240 16.59 8.90 -33.55
CA VAL A 240 17.23 8.09 -34.60
C VAL A 240 16.66 8.43 -35.99
N GLU A 241 15.34 8.58 -36.13
CA GLU A 241 14.73 9.00 -37.40
C GLU A 241 15.16 10.41 -37.82
N THR A 242 15.30 11.33 -36.87
CA THR A 242 15.78 12.68 -37.18
C THR A 242 17.24 12.71 -37.61
N SER A 243 18.10 11.81 -37.09
CA SER A 243 19.50 11.74 -37.52
C SER A 243 19.66 11.25 -38.96
N TYR A 244 18.78 10.38 -39.46
CA TYR A 244 18.86 9.87 -40.83
C TYR A 244 18.30 10.81 -41.92
N ARG A 245 17.60 11.89 -41.54
CA ARG A 245 17.03 12.85 -42.50
C ARG A 245 17.94 14.04 -42.81
N VAL A 246 19.08 14.15 -42.12
CA VAL A 246 20.00 15.30 -42.24
C VAL A 246 21.15 15.01 -43.23
N ASP A 247 21.23 13.78 -43.74
CA ASP A 247 22.16 13.35 -44.80
C ASP A 247 21.45 13.27 -46.17
#